data_AF-A0AAD1YK99-F1
#
_entry.id   AF-A0AAD1YK99-F1
#
_cell.length_a   1.000
_cell.length_b   1.000
_cell.length_c   1.000
_cell.angle_alpha   90.00
_cell.angle_beta   90.00
_cell.angle_gamma   90.00
#
_symmetry.space_group_name_H-M   'P 1'
#
loop_
_entity.id
_entity.type
_entity.pdbx_description
1 polymer ?
#
loop_
_entity_poly.entity_id
_entity_poly.type
_entity_poly.pdbx_seq_one_letter_code
_entity_poly.pdbx_strand_id
1 'polypeptide(L)'
;MPKFTLKELIGLTTIEELENNKSTQQMLIHNLCNKLSKKDINKNAMVYLINKSRLIDISDILLEGNFENFLVELAYDETIQNEILNRLKPVFPRDNNEIIIWLTNIIQCYKENKCDIYEVNALSYDEEIENEENLFIYKEKLKENIDESIKSLYLYILNEIDDETLTYGDMYYMEDYELEACNDNYIIGSKIYLVLLINLIRMFLNFEEKLYLKLDVYFTYQPPNIFDRISNQDGLFIYQPYIYTEEMDYRYHYLSYQEIIPDVIIEIDNYKEILKELEHFGISLAHIYNDFDNIATYIKDKY
;
A
#
# COMPACT_ATOMS: atom_id res chain seq x y z
N MET A 1 -21.42 -11.44 -28.46
CA MET A 1 -21.30 -11.04 -27.04
C MET A 1 -20.31 -11.98 -26.39
N PRO A 2 -19.18 -11.50 -25.84
CA PRO A 2 -18.36 -12.33 -24.99
C PRO A 2 -19.21 -12.72 -23.78
N LYS A 3 -19.32 -14.02 -23.51
CA LYS A 3 -19.93 -14.51 -22.27
C LYS A 3 -18.79 -14.80 -21.32
N PHE A 4 -18.61 -13.93 -20.35
CA PHE A 4 -17.77 -14.20 -19.20
C PHE A 4 -18.44 -15.30 -18.37
N THR A 5 -17.71 -16.34 -18.02
CA THR A 5 -18.22 -17.38 -17.13
C THR A 5 -17.84 -17.04 -15.69
N LEU A 6 -18.69 -17.39 -14.73
CA LEU A 6 -18.39 -17.17 -13.31
C LEU A 6 -17.06 -17.83 -12.92
N LYS A 7 -16.71 -18.96 -13.55
CA LYS A 7 -15.42 -19.66 -13.40
C LYS A 7 -14.20 -18.80 -13.77
N GLU A 8 -14.32 -17.96 -14.79
CA GLU A 8 -13.22 -17.07 -15.20
C GLU A 8 -13.05 -15.88 -14.23
N LEU A 9 -14.11 -15.52 -13.50
CA LEU A 9 -14.09 -14.42 -12.51
C LEU A 9 -13.50 -14.86 -11.17
N ILE A 10 -13.75 -16.10 -10.77
CA ILE A 10 -13.39 -16.65 -9.45
C ILE A 10 -12.02 -17.33 -9.43
N GLY A 11 -11.37 -17.49 -10.58
CA GLY A 11 -10.01 -18.04 -10.66
C GLY A 11 -9.92 -19.47 -10.10
N LEU A 12 -9.04 -19.67 -9.11
CA LEU A 12 -8.84 -20.94 -8.41
C LEU A 12 -9.85 -21.19 -7.29
N THR A 13 -10.61 -20.17 -6.89
CA THR A 13 -11.66 -20.28 -5.88
C THR A 13 -12.82 -21.10 -6.44
N THR A 14 -13.28 -22.08 -5.68
CA THR A 14 -14.46 -22.87 -6.05
C THR A 14 -15.74 -22.04 -5.93
N ILE A 15 -16.79 -22.44 -6.64
CA ILE A 15 -18.11 -21.79 -6.51
C ILE A 15 -18.61 -21.91 -5.07
N GLU A 16 -18.32 -23.03 -4.40
CA GLU A 16 -18.72 -23.31 -3.02
C GLU A 16 -17.95 -22.43 -2.02
N GLU A 17 -16.65 -22.20 -2.23
CA GLU A 17 -15.86 -21.23 -1.45
C GLU A 17 -16.36 -19.81 -1.69
N LEU A 18 -16.64 -19.44 -2.94
CA LEU A 18 -17.18 -18.11 -3.25
C LEU A 18 -18.53 -17.91 -2.57
N GLU A 19 -19.46 -18.89 -2.66
CA GLU A 19 -20.79 -18.85 -2.04
C GLU A 19 -20.75 -18.70 -0.52
N ASN A 20 -19.70 -19.21 0.12
CA ASN A 20 -19.52 -19.15 1.57
C ASN A 20 -18.66 -17.95 2.02
N ASN A 21 -17.80 -17.40 1.17
CA ASN A 21 -16.97 -16.23 1.47
C ASN A 21 -17.68 -14.92 1.09
N LYS A 22 -18.49 -14.41 2.03
CA LYS A 22 -19.24 -13.16 1.87
C LYS A 22 -18.34 -11.96 1.55
N SER A 23 -17.15 -11.90 2.16
CA SER A 23 -16.20 -10.80 1.95
C SER A 23 -15.77 -10.75 0.48
N THR A 24 -15.34 -11.87 -0.10
CA THR A 24 -14.97 -11.94 -1.52
C THR A 24 -16.14 -11.59 -2.45
N GLN A 25 -17.36 -12.08 -2.16
CA GLN A 25 -18.55 -11.74 -2.95
C GLN A 25 -18.83 -10.23 -2.95
N GLN A 26 -18.81 -9.62 -1.77
CA GLN A 26 -19.15 -8.21 -1.62
C GLN A 26 -18.04 -7.30 -2.20
N MET A 27 -16.76 -7.70 -2.07
CA MET A 27 -15.64 -7.03 -2.75
C MET A 27 -15.80 -7.03 -4.28
N LEU A 28 -16.17 -8.17 -4.86
CA LEU A 28 -16.43 -8.29 -6.31
C LEU A 28 -17.60 -7.39 -6.74
N ILE A 29 -18.69 -7.37 -5.97
CA ILE A 29 -19.86 -6.52 -6.25
C ILE A 29 -19.47 -5.03 -6.17
N HIS A 30 -18.74 -4.63 -5.13
CA HIS A 30 -18.28 -3.24 -4.96
C HIS A 30 -17.41 -2.78 -6.14
N ASN A 31 -16.45 -3.61 -6.57
CA ASN A 31 -15.59 -3.33 -7.72
C ASN A 31 -16.37 -3.22 -9.05
N LEU A 32 -17.39 -4.07 -9.23
CA LEU A 32 -18.28 -4.01 -10.40
C LEU A 32 -19.15 -2.74 -10.39
N CYS A 33 -19.67 -2.34 -9.23
CA CYS A 33 -20.51 -1.15 -9.08
C CYS A 33 -19.72 0.16 -9.24
N ASN A 34 -18.50 0.26 -8.71
CA ASN A 34 -17.65 1.44 -8.86
C ASN A 34 -17.19 1.68 -10.31
N LYS A 35 -17.14 0.65 -11.16
CA LYS A 35 -16.83 0.80 -12.60
C LYS A 35 -17.88 1.67 -13.33
N LEU A 36 -19.11 1.78 -12.82
CA LEU A 36 -20.21 2.48 -13.50
C LEU A 36 -20.20 4.01 -13.34
N SER A 37 -19.42 4.56 -12.41
CA SER A 37 -19.38 6.01 -12.13
C SER A 37 -18.08 6.70 -12.54
N LYS A 38 -17.29 6.15 -13.47
CA LYS A 38 -16.10 6.82 -14.03
C LYS A 38 -16.52 8.08 -14.81
N LYS A 39 -16.74 9.18 -14.10
CA LYS A 39 -16.70 10.53 -14.66
C LYS A 39 -15.23 10.89 -14.84
N ASP A 40 -14.93 11.38 -16.04
CA ASP A 40 -13.63 11.89 -16.49
C ASP A 40 -12.56 10.82 -16.79
N ILE A 41 -12.66 10.25 -18.00
CA ILE A 41 -11.48 9.70 -18.67
C ILE A 41 -10.64 10.91 -19.12
N ASN A 42 -9.44 11.05 -18.55
CA ASN A 42 -8.49 12.08 -18.97
C ASN A 42 -8.28 12.01 -20.49
N LYS A 43 -8.26 13.17 -21.17
CA LYS A 43 -8.06 13.23 -22.63
C LYS A 43 -6.67 12.77 -23.03
N ASN A 44 -5.70 12.88 -22.12
CA ASN A 44 -4.31 12.52 -22.31
C ASN A 44 -4.03 11.14 -21.71
N ALA A 45 -3.08 10.40 -22.30
CA ALA A 45 -2.50 9.24 -21.63
C ALA A 45 -1.45 9.70 -20.62
N MET A 46 -1.24 8.90 -19.58
CA MET A 46 -0.33 9.20 -18.48
C MET A 46 0.69 8.08 -18.33
N VAL A 47 1.96 8.44 -18.20
CA VAL A 47 3.02 7.53 -17.78
C VAL A 47 3.52 8.00 -16.41
N TYR A 48 3.40 7.12 -15.42
CA TYR A 48 3.89 7.35 -14.07
C TYR A 48 5.24 6.68 -13.91
N LEU A 49 6.24 7.47 -13.54
CA LEU A 49 7.58 6.98 -13.24
C LEU A 49 7.78 7.01 -11.73
N ILE A 50 8.17 5.86 -11.18
CA ILE A 50 8.44 5.65 -9.76
C ILE A 50 9.91 5.28 -9.60
N ASN A 51 10.58 5.90 -8.64
CA ASN A 51 11.96 5.63 -8.31
C ASN A 51 12.10 4.21 -7.76
N LYS A 52 13.00 3.43 -8.36
CA LYS A 52 13.25 2.04 -7.98
C LYS A 52 13.71 1.88 -6.53
N SER A 53 14.33 2.92 -5.94
CA SER A 53 14.74 2.89 -4.54
C SER A 53 13.56 2.82 -3.56
N ARG A 54 12.33 3.05 -4.03
CA ARG A 54 11.10 2.99 -3.21
C ARG A 54 10.41 1.63 -3.28
N LEU A 55 10.95 0.67 -4.04
CA LEU A 55 10.29 -0.60 -4.33
C LEU A 55 10.78 -1.70 -3.39
N ILE A 56 9.85 -2.43 -2.79
CA ILE A 56 10.09 -3.61 -1.98
C ILE A 56 9.52 -4.81 -2.72
N ASP A 57 10.35 -5.76 -3.10
CA ASP A 57 9.88 -7.02 -3.70
C ASP A 57 9.27 -7.91 -2.61
N ILE A 58 8.06 -8.44 -2.85
CA ILE A 58 7.34 -9.37 -1.98
C ILE A 58 6.89 -10.64 -2.73
N SER A 59 7.47 -10.91 -3.90
CA SER A 59 7.05 -12.01 -4.78
C SER A 59 7.06 -13.37 -4.08
N ASP A 60 8.16 -13.70 -3.40
CA ASP A 60 8.32 -14.93 -2.63
C ASP A 60 7.38 -15.00 -1.43
N ILE A 61 7.20 -13.89 -0.70
CA ILE A 61 6.24 -13.81 0.41
C ILE A 61 4.83 -14.16 -0.06
N LEU A 62 4.40 -13.63 -1.20
CA LEU A 62 3.08 -13.92 -1.78
C LEU A 62 2.96 -15.35 -2.33
N LEU A 63 4.07 -15.96 -2.76
CA LEU A 63 4.08 -17.33 -3.31
C LEU A 63 4.07 -18.39 -2.21
N GLU A 64 4.82 -18.16 -1.14
CA GLU A 64 4.92 -19.07 0.01
C GLU A 64 3.71 -18.90 0.94
N GLY A 65 3.30 -17.66 1.09
CA GLY A 65 2.16 -17.23 1.87
C GLY A 65 0.85 -17.44 1.13
N ASN A 66 0.16 -18.53 1.43
CA ASN A 66 -1.19 -18.78 0.93
C ASN A 66 -2.22 -17.87 1.63
N PHE A 67 -2.00 -16.56 1.54
CA PHE A 67 -2.73 -15.52 2.27
C PHE A 67 -3.85 -14.95 1.42
N GLU A 68 -4.98 -14.62 2.05
CA GLU A 68 -6.06 -13.90 1.35
C GLU A 68 -5.68 -12.43 1.09
N ASN A 69 -4.96 -11.81 2.04
CA ASN A 69 -4.58 -10.41 1.97
C ASN A 69 -3.24 -10.14 2.69
N PHE A 70 -2.21 -9.74 1.94
CA PHE A 70 -0.88 -9.48 2.49
C PHE A 70 -0.85 -8.38 3.56
N LEU A 71 -1.70 -7.35 3.49
CA LEU A 71 -1.72 -6.32 4.54
C LEU A 71 -2.28 -6.84 5.86
N VAL A 72 -3.28 -7.73 5.81
CA VAL A 72 -3.82 -8.35 7.02
C VAL A 72 -2.75 -9.23 7.68
N GLU A 73 -1.99 -9.98 6.88
CA GLU A 73 -0.87 -10.77 7.40
C GLU A 73 0.25 -9.90 7.94
N LEU A 74 0.64 -8.83 7.22
CA LEU A 74 1.61 -7.86 7.73
C LEU A 74 1.14 -7.24 9.06
N ALA A 75 -0.17 -7.09 9.24
CA ALA A 75 -0.70 -6.56 10.48
C ALA A 75 -0.46 -7.50 11.66
N TYR A 76 -0.55 -8.82 11.51
CA TYR A 76 -0.59 -9.73 12.68
C TYR A 76 0.50 -10.81 12.73
N ASP A 77 1.21 -11.10 11.63
CA ASP A 77 2.26 -12.12 11.58
C ASP A 77 3.65 -11.51 11.81
N GLU A 78 4.26 -11.79 12.97
CA GLU A 78 5.59 -11.31 13.34
C GLU A 78 6.70 -11.74 12.38
N THR A 79 6.57 -12.92 11.74
CA THR A 79 7.56 -13.41 10.76
C THR A 79 7.53 -12.53 9.51
N ILE A 80 6.32 -12.23 9.01
CA ILE A 80 6.13 -11.34 7.87
C ILE A 80 6.59 -9.92 8.20
N GLN A 81 6.27 -9.41 9.39
CA GLN A 81 6.72 -8.09 9.84
C GLN A 81 8.25 -7.98 9.86
N ASN A 82 8.93 -8.99 10.41
CA ASN A 82 10.39 -9.05 10.43
C ASN A 82 11.00 -9.12 9.03
N GLU A 83 10.42 -9.93 8.14
CA GLU A 83 10.87 -10.03 6.75
C GLU A 83 10.71 -8.70 6.00
N ILE A 84 9.58 -8.03 6.17
CA ILE A 84 9.34 -6.71 5.59
C ILE A 84 10.28 -5.66 6.17
N LEU A 85 10.58 -5.66 7.47
CA LEU A 85 11.57 -4.76 8.04
C LEU A 85 12.95 -4.97 7.42
N ASN A 86 13.37 -6.23 7.24
CA ASN A 86 14.66 -6.56 6.64
C ASN A 86 14.76 -6.10 5.19
N ARG A 87 13.65 -6.06 4.45
CA ARG A 87 13.57 -5.50 3.09
C ARG A 87 13.40 -3.99 3.06
N LEU A 88 12.79 -3.40 4.09
CA LEU A 88 12.63 -1.95 4.24
C LEU A 88 13.97 -1.27 4.57
N LYS A 89 14.78 -1.84 5.49
CA LYS A 89 16.05 -1.25 5.94
C LYS A 89 17.02 -0.86 4.79
N PRO A 90 17.23 -1.67 3.74
CA PRO A 90 18.07 -1.30 2.60
C PRO A 90 17.51 -0.19 1.71
N VAL A 91 16.19 -0.07 1.61
CA VAL A 91 15.51 0.95 0.79
C VAL A 91 15.22 2.24 1.56
N PHE A 92 15.23 2.17 2.90
CA PHE A 92 14.98 3.32 3.76
C PHE A 92 16.07 4.39 3.58
N PRO A 93 15.71 5.69 3.52
CA PRO A 93 16.65 6.75 3.25
C PRO A 93 17.82 6.77 4.23
N ARG A 94 18.99 7.15 3.71
CA ARG A 94 20.20 7.36 4.51
C ARG A 94 20.46 8.83 4.80
N ASP A 95 19.91 9.73 3.99
CA ASP A 95 19.97 11.17 4.24
C ASP A 95 18.96 11.57 5.30
N ASN A 96 19.40 12.34 6.29
CA ASN A 96 18.56 12.75 7.41
C ASN A 96 17.32 13.55 6.95
N ASN A 97 17.42 14.38 5.90
CA ASN A 97 16.26 15.14 5.43
C ASN A 97 15.21 14.22 4.82
N GLU A 98 15.64 13.21 4.05
CA GLU A 98 14.72 12.22 3.49
C GLU A 98 14.10 11.32 4.57
N ILE A 99 14.86 10.95 5.61
CA ILE A 99 14.32 10.24 6.78
C ILE A 99 13.20 11.07 7.44
N ILE A 100 13.46 12.36 7.68
CA ILE A 100 12.47 13.28 8.27
C ILE A 100 11.20 13.33 7.39
N ILE A 101 11.36 13.38 6.06
CA ILE A 101 10.23 13.39 5.12
C ILE A 101 9.40 12.10 5.27
N TRP A 102 10.02 10.93 5.23
CA TRP A 102 9.30 9.65 5.33
C TRP A 102 8.56 9.50 6.67
N LEU A 103 9.23 9.82 7.77
CA LEU A 103 8.61 9.78 9.10
C LEU A 103 7.47 10.81 9.22
N THR A 104 7.65 12.01 8.65
CA THR A 104 6.62 13.04 8.60
C THR A 104 5.42 12.60 7.77
N ASN A 105 5.62 11.90 6.66
CA ASN A 105 4.55 11.44 5.77
C ASN A 105 3.69 10.36 6.43
N ILE A 106 4.30 9.38 7.11
CA ILE A 106 3.53 8.36 7.85
C ILE A 106 2.78 8.99 9.03
N ILE A 107 3.37 9.94 9.76
CA ILE A 107 2.67 10.71 10.81
C ILE A 107 1.53 11.54 10.20
N GLN A 108 1.72 12.12 9.02
CA GLN A 108 0.68 12.87 8.33
C GLN A 108 -0.49 11.97 7.91
N CYS A 109 -0.25 10.68 7.62
CA CYS A 109 -1.31 9.72 7.34
C CYS A 109 -2.28 9.57 8.53
N TYR A 110 -1.79 9.57 9.77
CA TYR A 110 -2.66 9.58 10.96
C TYR A 110 -3.62 10.78 10.94
N LYS A 111 -3.08 11.98 10.68
CA LYS A 111 -3.87 13.22 10.63
C LYS A 111 -4.90 13.21 9.49
N GLU A 112 -4.51 12.71 8.31
CA GLU A 112 -5.43 12.60 7.16
C GLU A 112 -6.58 11.61 7.40
N ASN A 113 -6.31 10.56 8.18
CA ASN A 113 -7.28 9.58 8.63
C ASN A 113 -8.01 9.99 9.92
N LYS A 114 -7.75 11.19 10.45
CA LYS A 114 -8.35 11.74 11.68
C LYS A 114 -8.20 10.83 12.91
N CYS A 115 -7.07 10.13 13.00
CA CYS A 115 -6.77 9.22 14.09
C CYS A 115 -5.48 9.64 14.81
N ASP A 116 -5.29 9.13 16.02
CA ASP A 116 -4.03 9.18 16.75
C ASP A 116 -3.46 7.77 16.92
N ILE A 117 -2.53 7.55 17.86
CA ILE A 117 -1.92 6.24 18.08
C ILE A 117 -2.92 5.21 18.66
N TYR A 118 -4.00 5.67 19.28
CA TYR A 118 -4.91 4.84 20.07
C TYR A 118 -6.18 4.47 19.32
N GLU A 119 -6.82 5.46 18.66
CA GLU A 119 -8.15 5.25 18.11
C GLU A 119 -8.43 6.03 16.81
N VAL A 120 -9.43 5.55 16.07
CA VAL A 120 -9.95 6.21 14.87
C VAL A 120 -10.96 7.30 15.28
N ASN A 121 -11.00 8.39 14.52
CA ASN A 121 -11.83 9.58 14.81
C ASN A 121 -11.46 10.33 16.11
N ALA A 122 -10.26 10.11 16.65
CA ALA A 122 -9.72 10.83 17.81
C ALA A 122 -9.61 12.35 17.59
N LEU A 123 -9.39 12.78 16.34
CA LEU A 123 -9.19 14.19 16.01
C LEU A 123 -10.52 14.86 15.63
N SER A 124 -11.21 15.39 16.63
CA SER A 124 -12.34 16.29 16.38
C SER A 124 -11.85 17.60 15.72
N TYR A 125 -12.68 18.18 14.84
CA TYR A 125 -12.38 19.48 14.22
C TYR A 125 -12.27 20.53 15.34
N ASP A 126 -11.07 21.11 15.53
CA ASP A 126 -10.73 22.26 16.40
C ASP A 126 -10.07 22.01 17.77
N GLU A 127 -9.50 20.84 18.07
CA GLU A 127 -8.61 20.74 19.24
C GLU A 127 -7.13 20.85 18.84
N GLU A 128 -6.60 22.07 19.02
CA GLU A 128 -5.19 22.34 19.28
C GLU A 128 -4.77 21.53 20.53
N ILE A 129 -4.33 20.29 20.32
CA ILE A 129 -3.62 19.50 21.32
C ILE A 129 -2.23 20.13 21.51
N GLU A 130 -2.18 21.33 22.08
CA GLU A 130 -0.94 22.08 22.32
C GLU A 130 -0.27 21.72 23.67
N ASN A 131 -0.90 20.91 24.52
CA ASN A 131 -0.44 20.71 25.90
C ASN A 131 -0.11 19.25 26.31
N GLU A 132 -0.43 18.24 25.50
CA GLU A 132 -0.05 16.84 25.77
C GLU A 132 0.89 16.33 24.68
N GLU A 133 1.93 15.59 25.09
CA GLU A 133 2.90 15.02 24.16
C GLU A 133 2.19 14.03 23.24
N ASN A 134 2.16 14.33 21.94
CA ASN A 134 1.48 13.52 20.94
C ASN A 134 2.36 13.29 19.71
N LEU A 135 1.99 12.29 18.90
CA LEU A 135 2.71 11.91 17.68
C LEU A 135 2.98 13.10 16.73
N PHE A 136 2.08 14.09 16.67
CA PHE A 136 2.20 15.21 15.74
C PHE A 136 3.24 16.25 16.17
N ILE A 137 3.56 16.35 17.46
CA ILE A 137 4.63 17.23 17.96
C ILE A 137 5.99 16.77 17.42
N TYR A 138 6.18 15.44 17.28
CA TYR A 138 7.42 14.88 16.78
C TYR A 138 7.72 15.26 15.34
N LYS A 139 6.72 15.65 14.55
CA LYS A 139 6.92 16.17 13.19
C LYS A 139 7.79 17.43 13.17
N GLU A 140 7.64 18.32 14.14
CA GLU A 140 8.46 19.53 14.24
C GLU A 140 9.79 19.23 14.95
N LYS A 141 9.78 18.44 16.04
CA LYS A 141 11.02 18.03 16.74
C LYS A 141 12.03 17.37 15.79
N LEU A 142 11.58 16.46 14.92
CA LEU A 142 12.41 15.77 13.92
C LEU A 142 13.13 16.75 12.98
N LYS A 143 12.51 17.88 12.64
CA LYS A 143 13.13 18.91 11.77
C LYS A 143 14.16 19.75 12.50
N GLU A 144 14.01 19.94 13.80
CA GLU A 144 14.92 20.73 14.63
C GLU A 144 16.21 19.97 14.95
N ASN A 145 16.08 18.73 15.43
CA ASN A 145 17.20 17.87 15.80
C ASN A 145 16.83 16.39 15.61
N ILE A 146 17.15 15.82 14.46
CA ILE A 146 16.82 14.43 14.14
C ILE A 146 17.46 13.42 15.09
N ASP A 147 18.73 13.59 15.46
CA ASP A 147 19.51 12.56 16.19
C ASP A 147 18.92 12.30 17.58
N GLU A 148 18.44 13.36 18.25
CA GLU A 148 17.75 13.26 19.54
C GLU A 148 16.27 12.92 19.37
N SER A 149 15.60 13.57 18.42
CA SER A 149 14.15 13.44 18.27
C SER A 149 13.70 12.09 17.75
N ILE A 150 14.53 11.40 16.94
CA ILE A 150 14.20 10.06 16.45
C ILE A 150 14.21 9.02 17.58
N LYS A 151 15.12 9.15 18.54
CA LYS A 151 15.18 8.28 19.74
C LYS A 151 14.01 8.60 20.68
N SER A 152 13.70 9.88 20.86
CA SER A 152 12.54 10.30 21.67
C SER A 152 11.22 9.81 21.04
N LEU A 153 11.08 9.88 19.71
CA LEU A 153 9.91 9.34 19.00
C LEU A 153 9.83 7.81 19.14
N TYR A 154 10.96 7.13 19.05
CA TYR A 154 11.02 5.68 19.29
C TYR A 154 10.48 5.33 20.69
N LEU A 155 10.99 5.99 21.73
CA LEU A 155 10.56 5.76 23.11
C LEU A 155 9.09 6.14 23.34
N TYR A 156 8.61 7.21 22.72
CA TYR A 156 7.20 7.59 22.77
C TYR A 156 6.33 6.46 22.21
N ILE A 157 6.62 5.97 21.00
CA ILE A 157 5.85 4.88 20.39
C ILE A 157 5.92 3.59 21.21
N LEU A 158 7.10 3.24 21.74
CA LEU A 158 7.28 2.07 22.60
C LEU A 158 6.38 2.09 23.85
N ASN A 159 6.13 3.28 24.40
CA ASN A 159 5.34 3.44 25.62
C ASN A 159 3.83 3.65 25.37
N GLU A 160 3.46 4.18 24.21
CA GLU A 160 2.10 4.66 23.94
C GLU A 160 1.29 3.71 23.04
N ILE A 161 1.94 2.86 22.23
CA ILE A 161 1.23 1.76 21.58
C ILE A 161 0.99 0.67 22.62
N ASP A 162 -0.27 0.47 23.00
CA ASP A 162 -0.70 -0.53 23.99
C ASP A 162 -0.41 -1.99 23.57
N ASP A 163 -0.23 -2.24 22.28
CA ASP A 163 -0.02 -3.58 21.75
C ASP A 163 1.44 -4.03 21.92
N GLU A 164 1.70 -4.74 23.03
CA GLU A 164 3.03 -5.26 23.36
C GLU A 164 3.60 -6.19 22.28
N THR A 165 2.77 -6.88 21.48
CA THR A 165 3.28 -7.74 20.41
C THR A 165 3.93 -6.92 19.29
N LEU A 166 3.49 -5.67 19.13
CA LEU A 166 4.03 -4.74 18.16
C LEU A 166 5.26 -4.01 18.68
N THR A 167 5.24 -3.58 19.94
CA THR A 167 6.31 -2.74 20.53
C THR A 167 7.44 -3.53 21.16
N TYR A 168 7.16 -4.67 21.79
CA TYR A 168 8.15 -5.59 22.35
C TYR A 168 8.48 -6.77 21.43
N GLY A 169 7.87 -6.84 20.25
CA GLY A 169 8.22 -7.82 19.21
C GLY A 169 9.60 -7.54 18.59
N ASP A 170 10.24 -8.59 18.06
CA ASP A 170 11.59 -8.58 17.46
C ASP A 170 11.76 -7.50 16.37
N MET A 171 10.67 -7.18 15.68
CA MET A 171 10.66 -6.18 14.61
C MET A 171 10.96 -4.79 15.15
N TYR A 172 10.36 -4.39 16.28
CA TYR A 172 10.47 -3.01 16.77
C TYR A 172 11.45 -2.86 17.93
N TYR A 173 11.40 -3.75 18.92
CA TYR A 173 12.14 -3.62 20.16
C TYR A 173 13.66 -3.48 19.95
N MET A 174 14.28 -2.70 20.83
CA MET A 174 15.72 -2.49 20.95
C MET A 174 15.99 -2.37 22.44
N GLU A 175 17.01 -3.07 22.92
CA GLU A 175 17.45 -2.90 24.30
C GLU A 175 17.98 -1.46 24.51
N ASP A 176 17.90 -0.93 25.74
CA ASP A 176 18.31 0.45 26.04
C ASP A 176 19.73 0.76 25.53
N TYR A 177 20.66 -0.18 25.74
CA TYR A 177 22.05 -0.02 25.28
C TYR A 177 22.19 -0.04 23.76
N GLU A 178 21.32 -0.76 23.04
CA GLU A 178 21.31 -0.79 21.57
C GLU A 178 20.80 0.53 21.03
N LEU A 179 19.72 1.07 21.60
CA LEU A 179 19.16 2.36 21.20
C LEU A 179 20.14 3.50 21.48
N GLU A 180 20.77 3.51 22.65
CA GLU A 180 21.79 4.50 23.02
C GLU A 180 22.99 4.45 22.06
N ALA A 181 23.50 3.25 21.76
CA ALA A 181 24.66 3.06 20.90
C ALA A 181 24.36 3.25 19.39
N CYS A 182 23.09 3.18 18.99
CA CYS A 182 22.70 3.35 17.59
C CYS A 182 22.87 4.81 17.15
N ASN A 183 23.82 5.05 16.25
CA ASN A 183 24.06 6.34 15.60
C ASN A 183 23.46 6.40 14.18
N ASP A 184 22.90 5.30 13.70
CA ASP A 184 22.32 5.20 12.37
C ASP A 184 20.82 5.48 12.41
N ASN A 185 20.44 6.73 12.14
CA ASN A 185 19.03 7.17 12.15
C ASN A 185 18.13 6.33 11.24
N TYR A 186 18.65 5.80 10.13
CA TYR A 186 17.85 4.98 9.22
C TYR A 186 17.39 3.66 9.87
N ILE A 187 18.16 3.10 10.83
CA ILE A 187 17.80 1.86 11.52
C ILE A 187 16.57 2.11 12.39
N ILE A 188 16.66 3.13 13.24
CA ILE A 188 15.57 3.54 14.14
C ILE A 188 14.37 4.01 13.30
N GLY A 189 14.60 4.82 12.27
CA GLY A 189 13.57 5.35 11.38
C GLY A 189 12.81 4.25 10.64
N SER A 190 13.49 3.21 10.15
CA SER A 190 12.82 2.08 9.48
C SER A 190 11.89 1.30 10.42
N LYS A 191 12.30 1.10 11.68
CA LYS A 191 11.49 0.47 12.73
C LYS A 191 10.26 1.34 13.05
N ILE A 192 10.46 2.65 13.28
CA ILE A 192 9.37 3.62 13.50
C ILE A 192 8.38 3.63 12.33
N TYR A 193 8.88 3.67 11.11
CA TYR A 193 8.03 3.72 9.92
C TYR A 193 7.12 2.50 9.83
N LEU A 194 7.70 1.30 10.00
CA LEU A 194 6.95 0.06 9.88
C LEU A 194 5.98 -0.15 11.03
N VAL A 195 6.36 0.17 12.28
CA VAL A 195 5.48 0.03 13.44
C VAL A 195 4.26 0.94 13.33
N LEU A 196 4.45 2.18 12.85
CA LEU A 196 3.35 3.12 12.63
C LEU A 196 2.42 2.65 11.49
N LEU A 197 2.98 2.10 10.42
CA LEU A 197 2.17 1.50 9.35
C LEU A 197 1.34 0.33 9.87
N ILE A 198 1.93 -0.59 10.64
CA ILE A 198 1.23 -1.75 11.20
C ILE A 198 0.15 -1.30 12.19
N ASN A 199 0.45 -0.33 13.05
CA ASN A 199 -0.52 0.21 13.99
C ASN A 199 -1.73 0.84 13.27
N LEU A 200 -1.50 1.65 12.23
CA LEU A 200 -2.58 2.16 11.36
C LEU A 200 -3.43 1.03 10.79
N ILE A 201 -2.80 0.00 10.23
CA ILE A 201 -3.53 -1.12 9.64
C ILE A 201 -4.37 -1.84 10.71
N ARG A 202 -3.79 -2.16 11.87
CA ARG A 202 -4.48 -2.83 12.99
C ARG A 202 -5.68 -2.03 13.46
N MET A 203 -5.52 -0.72 13.69
CA MET A 203 -6.61 0.16 14.11
C MET A 203 -7.76 0.10 13.10
N PHE A 204 -7.50 0.32 11.82
CA PHE A 204 -8.58 0.38 10.82
C PHE A 204 -9.21 -0.97 10.53
N LEU A 205 -8.49 -2.08 10.72
CA LEU A 205 -9.08 -3.42 10.73
C LEU A 205 -10.01 -3.63 11.93
N ASN A 206 -9.58 -3.20 13.13
CA ASN A 206 -10.35 -3.37 14.37
C ASN A 206 -11.60 -2.48 14.43
N PHE A 207 -11.52 -1.25 13.94
CA PHE A 207 -12.64 -0.30 13.89
C PHE A 207 -13.53 -0.48 12.64
N GLU A 208 -13.13 -1.34 11.69
CA GLU A 208 -13.84 -1.60 10.43
C GLU A 208 -14.10 -0.33 9.59
N GLU A 209 -13.18 0.64 9.69
CA GLU A 209 -13.27 1.94 9.05
C GLU A 209 -12.48 2.01 7.74
N LYS A 210 -12.75 3.04 6.93
CA LYS A 210 -11.99 3.26 5.69
C LYS A 210 -10.63 3.90 5.97
N LEU A 211 -9.57 3.22 5.53
CA LEU A 211 -8.19 3.68 5.62
C LEU A 211 -7.72 4.32 4.30
N TYR A 212 -7.10 5.49 4.41
CA TYR A 212 -6.42 6.18 3.32
C TYR A 212 -4.91 6.07 3.50
N LEU A 213 -4.21 5.35 2.61
CA LEU A 213 -2.76 5.13 2.70
C LEU A 213 -1.99 5.96 1.68
N LYS A 214 -0.97 6.68 2.15
CA LYS A 214 0.03 7.37 1.33
C LYS A 214 1.42 7.01 1.83
N LEU A 215 2.01 5.98 1.23
CA LEU A 215 3.32 5.48 1.66
C LEU A 215 4.43 5.97 0.72
N ASP A 216 5.63 6.08 1.30
CA ASP A 216 6.86 6.42 0.58
C ASP A 216 7.45 5.21 -0.13
N VAL A 217 7.00 4.00 0.21
CA VAL A 217 7.40 2.74 -0.42
C VAL A 217 6.23 2.08 -1.16
N TYR A 218 6.57 1.23 -2.13
CA TYR A 218 5.62 0.40 -2.86
C TYR A 218 6.07 -1.05 -2.82
N PHE A 219 5.14 -1.93 -2.48
CA PHE A 219 5.37 -3.36 -2.61
C PHE A 219 5.22 -3.76 -4.08
N THR A 220 6.08 -4.66 -4.53
CA THR A 220 6.09 -5.14 -5.90
C THR A 220 6.13 -6.65 -5.92
N TYR A 221 5.56 -7.24 -6.97
CA TYR A 221 5.61 -8.68 -7.15
C TYR A 221 5.70 -9.03 -8.63
N GLN A 222 6.32 -10.17 -8.89
CA GLN A 222 6.31 -10.83 -10.19
C GLN A 222 5.38 -12.04 -10.09
N PRO A 223 4.31 -12.11 -10.89
CA PRO A 223 3.44 -13.26 -10.89
C PRO A 223 4.21 -14.50 -11.37
N PRO A 224 3.91 -15.69 -10.83
CA PRO A 224 4.53 -16.91 -11.30
C PRO A 224 4.22 -17.07 -12.80
N ASN A 225 5.22 -17.43 -13.60
CA ASN A 225 5.06 -17.71 -15.03
C ASN A 225 4.32 -19.04 -15.23
N ILE A 226 2.99 -19.04 -15.04
CA ILE A 226 2.16 -20.26 -15.08
C ILE A 226 1.82 -20.70 -16.52
N PHE A 227 2.07 -19.85 -17.52
CA PHE A 227 1.75 -20.16 -18.92
C PHE A 227 2.83 -19.67 -19.90
N ASP A 228 3.22 -20.52 -20.86
CA ASP A 228 4.11 -20.16 -22.00
C ASP A 228 3.58 -19.02 -22.89
N ARG A 229 2.31 -18.62 -22.74
CA ARG A 229 1.73 -17.44 -23.43
C ARG A 229 1.85 -16.15 -22.62
N ILE A 230 2.21 -16.25 -21.34
CA ILE A 230 2.50 -15.15 -20.41
C ILE A 230 4.02 -14.91 -20.33
N SER A 231 4.86 -15.80 -20.89
CA SER A 231 6.32 -15.66 -20.89
C SER A 231 6.88 -14.40 -21.59
N ASN A 232 6.04 -13.64 -22.30
CA ASN A 232 6.41 -12.33 -22.87
C ASN A 232 6.06 -11.17 -21.92
N GLN A 233 5.51 -11.46 -20.73
CA GLN A 233 5.18 -10.52 -19.65
C GLN A 233 6.12 -10.75 -18.47
N ASP A 234 7.40 -10.40 -18.65
CA ASP A 234 8.34 -10.16 -17.52
C ASP A 234 7.97 -8.84 -16.79
N GLY A 235 6.69 -8.68 -16.45
CA GLY A 235 6.14 -7.48 -15.85
C GLY A 235 6.36 -7.48 -14.34
N LEU A 236 6.97 -6.41 -13.83
CA LEU A 236 6.96 -6.10 -12.40
C LEU A 236 5.66 -5.36 -12.08
N PHE A 237 4.86 -5.88 -11.16
CA PHE A 237 3.62 -5.25 -10.73
C PHE A 237 3.80 -4.57 -9.40
N ILE A 238 3.11 -3.46 -9.18
CA ILE A 238 2.96 -2.87 -7.85
C ILE A 238 1.80 -3.60 -7.18
N TYR A 239 2.08 -4.23 -6.04
CA TYR A 239 1.03 -4.73 -5.16
C TYR A 239 0.30 -3.52 -4.58
N GLN A 240 -0.96 -3.35 -4.97
CA GLN A 240 -1.86 -2.36 -4.40
C GLN A 240 -2.27 -2.87 -3.03
N PRO A 241 -1.77 -2.31 -1.92
CA PRO A 241 -2.19 -2.72 -0.60
C PRO A 241 -3.66 -2.35 -0.46
N TYR A 242 -4.53 -3.35 -0.29
CA TYR A 242 -5.95 -3.14 -0.14
C TYR A 242 -6.45 -3.72 1.17
N ILE A 243 -7.41 -3.06 1.80
CA ILE A 243 -8.14 -3.60 2.95
C ILE A 243 -9.62 -3.46 2.62
N TYR A 244 -10.34 -4.57 2.77
CA TYR A 244 -11.79 -4.60 2.56
C TYR A 244 -12.48 -4.71 3.92
N THR A 245 -13.29 -3.71 4.26
CA THR A 245 -14.04 -3.67 5.53
C THR A 245 -15.53 -3.48 5.25
N GLU A 246 -16.37 -4.12 6.07
CA GLU A 246 -17.81 -3.87 6.16
C GLU A 246 -18.06 -3.14 7.48
N GLU A 247 -18.54 -1.90 7.42
CA GLU A 247 -18.83 -1.10 8.60
C GLU A 247 -20.00 -1.71 9.40
N MET A 248 -19.87 -1.81 10.73
CA MET A 248 -20.88 -2.43 11.60
C MET A 248 -22.27 -1.76 11.53
N ASP A 249 -22.33 -0.42 11.55
CA ASP A 249 -23.57 0.31 11.81
C ASP A 249 -24.49 0.36 10.59
N TYR A 250 -23.92 0.66 9.42
CA TYR A 250 -24.69 0.85 8.19
C TYR A 250 -24.42 -0.23 7.13
N ARG A 251 -23.50 -1.17 7.40
CA ARG A 251 -23.06 -2.22 6.45
C ARG A 251 -22.58 -1.64 5.12
N TYR A 252 -21.93 -0.49 5.19
CA TYR A 252 -21.22 0.06 4.05
C TYR A 252 -19.93 -0.72 3.84
N HIS A 253 -19.61 -0.98 2.58
CA HIS A 253 -18.39 -1.66 2.20
C HIS A 253 -17.35 -0.65 1.74
N TYR A 254 -16.20 -0.68 2.38
CA TYR A 254 -15.06 0.16 2.06
C TYR A 254 -13.94 -0.68 1.44
N LEU A 255 -13.38 -0.16 0.35
CA LEU A 255 -12.10 -0.61 -0.17
C LEU A 255 -11.08 0.49 0.12
N SER A 256 -10.22 0.22 1.09
CA SER A 256 -9.04 1.02 1.42
C SER A 256 -7.93 0.63 0.45
N TYR A 257 -7.20 1.60 -0.08
CA TYR A 257 -6.05 1.34 -0.96
C TYR A 257 -4.97 2.41 -0.83
N GLN A 258 -3.72 2.07 -1.18
CA GLN A 258 -2.63 3.04 -1.25
C GLN A 258 -2.73 3.92 -2.49
N GLU A 259 -2.67 5.24 -2.32
CA GLU A 259 -2.51 6.17 -3.43
C GLU A 259 -1.11 6.05 -4.05
N ILE A 260 -1.03 5.97 -5.38
CA ILE A 260 0.25 6.01 -6.10
C ILE A 260 0.68 7.46 -6.29
N ILE A 261 1.79 7.83 -5.66
CA ILE A 261 2.45 9.12 -5.76
C ILE A 261 3.70 8.97 -6.65
N PRO A 262 3.59 9.24 -7.96
CA PRO A 262 4.72 9.15 -8.89
C PRO A 262 5.73 10.26 -8.67
N ASP A 263 7.00 9.97 -8.95
CA ASP A 263 8.08 10.97 -8.89
C ASP A 263 8.06 11.86 -10.15
N VAL A 264 7.64 11.30 -11.29
CA VAL A 264 7.43 12.05 -12.54
C VAL A 264 6.15 11.57 -13.22
N ILE A 265 5.35 12.54 -13.68
CA ILE A 265 4.18 12.31 -14.53
C ILE A 265 4.50 12.83 -15.93
N ILE A 266 4.38 11.96 -16.93
CA ILE A 266 4.47 12.34 -18.34
C ILE A 266 3.06 12.28 -18.92
N GLU A 267 2.56 13.43 -19.37
CA GLU A 267 1.30 13.51 -20.10
C GLU A 267 1.54 13.42 -21.60
N ILE A 268 0.75 12.58 -22.28
CA ILE A 268 0.85 12.35 -23.71
C ILE A 268 -0.50 12.67 -24.35
N ASP A 269 -0.55 13.79 -25.07
CA ASP A 269 -1.75 14.30 -25.74
C ASP A 269 -2.05 13.60 -27.07
N ASN A 270 -1.01 13.12 -27.76
CA ASN A 270 -1.09 12.42 -29.04
C ASN A 270 -0.97 10.89 -28.93
N TYR A 271 -1.28 10.30 -27.77
CA TYR A 271 -1.07 8.87 -27.51
C TYR A 271 -1.74 7.95 -28.53
N LYS A 272 -2.88 8.36 -29.10
CA LYS A 272 -3.59 7.60 -30.15
C LYS A 272 -2.77 7.49 -31.43
N GLU A 273 -2.05 8.53 -31.81
CA GLU A 273 -1.18 8.53 -32.98
C GLU A 273 0.04 7.64 -32.72
N ILE A 274 0.66 7.75 -31.55
CA ILE A 274 1.77 6.89 -31.13
C ILE A 274 1.38 5.40 -31.16
N LEU A 275 0.23 5.05 -30.57
CA LEU A 275 -0.27 3.67 -30.58
C LEU A 275 -0.54 3.17 -32.01
N LYS A 276 -1.07 4.03 -32.89
CA LYS A 276 -1.28 3.70 -34.29
C LYS A 276 0.04 3.48 -35.02
N GLU A 277 1.05 4.31 -34.79
CA GLU A 277 2.39 4.14 -35.38
C GLU A 277 3.06 2.85 -34.89
N LEU A 278 3.01 2.58 -33.58
CA LEU A 278 3.52 1.33 -32.99
C LEU A 278 2.86 0.10 -33.63
N GLU A 279 1.56 0.17 -33.94
CA GLU A 279 0.87 -0.92 -34.63
C GLU A 279 1.44 -1.18 -36.05
N HIS A 280 1.89 -0.13 -36.77
CA HIS A 280 2.56 -0.32 -38.07
C HIS A 280 3.92 -1.02 -37.95
N PHE A 281 4.56 -0.92 -36.78
CA PHE A 281 5.77 -1.66 -36.44
C PHE A 281 5.49 -3.06 -35.85
N GLY A 282 4.23 -3.49 -35.81
CA GLY A 282 3.82 -4.79 -35.27
C GLY A 282 3.65 -4.83 -33.75
N ILE A 283 3.72 -3.68 -33.07
CA ILE A 283 3.52 -3.54 -31.63
C ILE A 283 2.07 -3.07 -31.39
N SER A 284 1.14 -4.02 -31.28
CA SER A 284 -0.29 -3.70 -31.13
C SER A 284 -0.69 -3.48 -29.67
N LEU A 285 -1.83 -2.80 -29.44
CA LEU A 285 -2.44 -2.68 -28.11
C LEU A 285 -2.66 -4.04 -27.42
N ALA A 286 -3.03 -5.07 -28.18
CA ALA A 286 -3.15 -6.44 -27.67
C ALA A 286 -1.79 -7.06 -27.27
N HIS A 287 -0.68 -6.55 -27.79
CA HIS A 287 0.68 -6.96 -27.42
C HIS A 287 1.20 -6.17 -26.22
N ILE A 288 0.85 -4.89 -26.10
CA ILE A 288 1.28 -3.99 -25.01
C ILE A 288 0.47 -4.23 -23.74
N TYR A 289 -0.86 -4.33 -23.86
CA TYR A 289 -1.79 -4.58 -22.77
C TYR A 289 -2.55 -5.86 -23.09
N ASN A 290 -2.01 -6.99 -22.65
CA ASN A 290 -2.60 -8.31 -22.86
C ASN A 290 -3.75 -8.57 -21.86
N ASP A 291 -4.50 -7.54 -21.46
CA ASP A 291 -5.72 -7.70 -20.69
C ASP A 291 -6.91 -7.93 -21.63
N PHE A 292 -7.91 -8.67 -21.16
CA PHE A 292 -9.06 -9.02 -21.99
C PHE A 292 -9.83 -7.78 -22.47
N ASP A 293 -9.83 -6.70 -21.69
CA ASP A 293 -10.53 -5.45 -22.00
C ASP A 293 -9.84 -4.67 -23.14
N ASN A 294 -8.50 -4.54 -23.16
CA ASN A 294 -7.79 -3.88 -24.27
C ASN A 294 -7.71 -4.77 -25.51
N ILE A 295 -7.63 -6.10 -25.37
CA ILE A 295 -7.73 -7.02 -26.51
C ILE A 295 -9.12 -6.92 -27.16
N ALA A 296 -10.19 -6.90 -26.36
CA ALA A 296 -11.55 -6.76 -26.88
C ALA A 296 -11.78 -5.38 -27.52
N THR A 297 -11.25 -4.32 -26.92
CA THR A 297 -11.29 -2.96 -27.48
C THR A 297 -10.53 -2.91 -28.80
N TYR A 298 -9.33 -3.49 -28.86
CA TYR A 298 -8.52 -3.59 -30.06
C TYR A 298 -9.24 -4.34 -31.19
N ILE A 299 -9.88 -5.48 -30.89
CA ILE A 299 -10.64 -6.24 -31.89
C ILE A 299 -11.84 -5.43 -32.39
N LYS A 300 -12.58 -4.77 -31.50
CA LYS A 300 -13.75 -3.94 -31.85
C LYS A 300 -13.38 -2.72 -32.70
N ASP A 301 -12.23 -2.10 -32.43
CA ASP A 301 -11.80 -0.92 -33.19
C ASP A 301 -11.22 -1.30 -34.56
N LYS A 302 -10.83 -2.57 -34.75
CA LYS A 302 -10.23 -3.09 -35.98
C LYS A 302 -11.21 -3.85 -36.89
N TYR A 303 -12.32 -4.39 -36.37
CA TYR A 303 -13.32 -5.21 -37.07
C TYR A 303 -14.75 -4.82 -36.70
#